data_AF-A0A832FU68-F1
#
_entry.id   AF-A0A832FU68-F1
#
_cell.length_a   1.000
_cell.length_b   1.000
_cell.length_c   1.000
_cell.angle_alpha   90.00
_cell.angle_beta   90.00
_cell.angle_gamma   90.00
#
_symmetry.space_group_name_H-M   'P 1'
#
loop_
_entity.id
_entity.type
_entity.pdbx_description
1 polymer ?
#
loop_
_entity_poly.entity_id
_entity_poly.type
_entity_poly.pdbx_seq_one_letter_code
_entity_poly.pdbx_strand_id
1 'polypeptide(L)'
;VIGLLDPEVLHTERERHIRCNPTLAQFIVDPEFEPVCVTGPFDKRTLDPTYVRQRELLVTRGWRRLRELRGKELSLLEYPLPEVRAAWCQRAL
;
A
#
# COMPACT_ATOMS: atom_id res chain seq x y z
N VAL A 1 5.25 0.65 2.47
CA VAL A 1 5.84 -0.09 1.32
C VAL A 1 5.54 0.52 -0.06
N ILE A 2 4.36 1.11 -0.30
CA ILE A 2 4.01 1.76 -1.57
C ILE A 2 4.34 3.27 -1.62
N GLY A 3 5.11 3.78 -0.66
CA GLY A 3 5.59 5.18 -0.67
C GLY A 3 4.62 6.24 -0.15
N LEU A 4 3.47 5.88 0.44
CA LEU A 4 2.53 6.85 1.02
C LEU A 4 2.99 7.45 2.36
N LEU A 5 3.85 6.74 3.08
CA LEU A 5 4.43 7.17 4.35
C LEU A 5 5.94 6.97 4.28
N ASP A 6 6.67 7.91 4.87
CA ASP A 6 8.11 7.79 5.10
C ASP A 6 8.37 6.65 6.12
N PRO A 7 9.36 5.76 5.90
CA PRO A 7 9.68 4.70 6.84
C PRO A 7 10.04 5.22 8.24
N GLU A 8 10.64 6.41 8.32
CA GLU A 8 11.06 7.01 9.59
C GLU A 8 9.86 7.41 10.45
N VAL A 9 8.73 7.81 9.86
CA VAL A 9 7.52 8.19 10.60
C VAL A 9 6.59 7.00 10.87
N LEU A 10 6.94 5.79 10.43
CA LEU A 10 6.10 4.61 10.62
C LEU A 10 5.85 4.32 12.10
N HIS A 11 6.74 4.69 13.02
CA HIS A 11 6.58 4.40 14.45
C HIS A 11 5.55 5.31 15.13
N THR A 12 5.24 6.49 14.59
CA THR A 12 4.33 7.48 15.17
C THR A 12 2.92 7.46 14.57
N GLU A 13 2.76 7.04 13.32
CA GLU A 13 1.47 7.11 12.61
C GLU A 13 0.51 5.95 12.92
N ARG A 14 -0.75 6.23 13.27
CA ARG A 14 -1.73 5.18 13.66
C ARG A 14 -2.35 4.46 12.45
N GLU A 15 -2.44 5.11 11.30
CA GLU A 15 -3.05 4.56 10.07
C GLU A 15 -2.09 3.72 9.21
N ARG A 16 -1.09 3.08 9.84
CA ARG A 16 -0.04 2.31 9.14
C ARG A 16 -0.51 0.94 8.62
N HIS A 17 -1.59 0.39 9.18
CA HIS A 17 -2.06 -0.96 8.85
C HIS A 17 -3.09 -0.93 7.74
N ILE A 18 -2.99 -1.91 6.84
CA ILE A 18 -3.93 -2.10 5.74
C ILE A 18 -5.39 -2.25 6.21
N ARG A 19 -5.61 -2.79 7.41
CA ARG A 19 -6.95 -2.96 8.02
C ARG A 19 -7.54 -1.69 8.61
N CYS A 20 -6.70 -0.69 8.94
CA CYS A 20 -7.16 0.55 9.55
C CYS A 20 -7.66 1.57 8.51
N ASN A 21 -7.32 1.37 7.23
CA ASN A 21 -7.67 2.27 6.14
C ASN A 21 -8.50 1.52 5.06
N PRO A 22 -9.83 1.39 5.25
CA PRO A 22 -10.68 0.65 4.31
C PRO A 22 -10.77 1.32 2.93
N THR A 23 -10.63 2.66 2.86
CA THR A 23 -10.66 3.39 1.59
C THR A 23 -9.44 3.07 0.72
N LEU A 24 -8.30 2.73 1.31
CA LEU A 24 -7.15 2.20 0.60
C LEU A 24 -7.25 0.68 0.37
N ALA A 25 -7.71 -0.07 1.37
CA ALA A 25 -7.74 -1.53 1.35
C ALA A 25 -8.68 -2.10 0.27
N GLN A 26 -9.77 -1.41 -0.07
CA GLN A 26 -10.70 -1.84 -1.12
C GLN A 26 -10.04 -2.05 -2.49
N PHE A 27 -8.87 -1.45 -2.73
CA PHE A 27 -8.13 -1.61 -3.97
C PHE A 27 -7.28 -2.90 -4.02
N ILE A 28 -7.27 -3.74 -2.99
CA ILE A 28 -6.51 -4.99 -3.05
C ILE A 28 -7.31 -6.05 -3.81
N VAL A 29 -6.71 -6.60 -4.87
CA VAL A 29 -7.28 -7.67 -5.68
C VAL A 29 -6.30 -8.84 -5.66
N ASP A 30 -6.43 -9.67 -4.62
CA ASP A 30 -5.56 -10.81 -4.38
C ASP A 30 -6.38 -11.96 -3.76
N PRO A 31 -6.24 -13.21 -4.22
CA PRO A 31 -7.05 -14.33 -3.70
C PRO A 31 -6.78 -14.64 -2.22
N GLU A 32 -5.64 -14.19 -1.67
CA GLU A 32 -5.30 -14.37 -0.26
C GLU A 32 -5.64 -13.14 0.59
N PHE A 33 -6.46 -12.23 0.07
CA PHE A 33 -6.97 -11.06 0.77
C PHE A 33 -8.49 -11.00 0.73
N GLU A 34 -9.12 -10.86 1.90
CA GLU A 34 -10.58 -10.69 2.00
C GLU A 34 -10.98 -9.32 1.41
N PRO A 35 -11.81 -9.27 0.36
CA PRO A 35 -12.19 -8.01 -0.28
C PRO A 35 -12.87 -7.05 0.71
N VAL A 36 -12.48 -5.78 0.65
CA VAL A 36 -13.09 -4.72 1.47
C VAL A 36 -14.08 -3.93 0.62
N CYS A 37 -15.33 -3.87 1.06
CA CYS A 37 -16.34 -3.01 0.47
C CYS A 37 -16.46 -1.70 1.28
N VAL A 38 -16.41 -0.58 0.57
CA VAL A 38 -16.66 0.76 1.12
C VAL A 38 -17.92 1.29 0.45
N THR A 39 -18.78 1.96 1.23
CA THR A 39 -19.96 2.64 0.70
C THR A 39 -19.79 4.16 0.73
N GLY A 40 -20.47 4.88 -0.15
CA GLY A 40 -20.44 6.34 -0.21
C GLY A 40 -19.41 6.87 -1.21
N PRO A 41 -18.96 8.13 -1.09
CA PRO A 41 -18.19 8.82 -2.13
C PRO A 41 -16.81 8.20 -2.40
N PHE A 42 -16.30 7.38 -1.48
CA PHE A 42 -15.02 6.68 -1.62
C PHE A 42 -15.16 5.24 -2.11
N ASP A 43 -16.37 4.76 -2.41
CA ASP A 43 -16.57 3.43 -3.00
C ASP A 43 -15.85 3.35 -4.35
N LYS A 44 -14.85 2.46 -4.49
CA LYS A 44 -14.08 2.35 -5.73
C LYS A 44 -14.95 2.06 -6.95
N ARG A 45 -16.14 1.46 -6.78
CA ARG A 45 -17.07 1.14 -7.86
C ARG A 45 -17.68 2.40 -8.50
N THR A 46 -17.64 3.54 -7.81
CA THR A 46 -18.16 4.82 -8.30
C THR A 46 -17.05 5.77 -8.78
N LEU A 47 -15.78 5.34 -8.75
CA LEU A 47 -14.64 6.14 -9.17
C LEU A 47 -14.29 5.89 -10.64
N ASP A 48 -13.44 6.75 -11.20
CA ASP A 48 -12.91 6.57 -12.55
C ASP A 48 -12.24 5.18 -12.71
N PRO A 49 -12.64 4.36 -13.69
CA PRO A 49 -12.11 3.01 -13.86
C PRO A 49 -10.60 2.95 -14.12
N THR A 50 -10.03 3.97 -14.77
CA THR A 50 -8.58 4.02 -15.02
C THR A 50 -7.83 4.25 -13.72
N TYR A 51 -8.29 5.19 -12.90
CA TYR A 51 -7.79 5.40 -11.55
C TYR A 51 -7.92 4.13 -10.72
N VAL A 52 -9.09 3.49 -10.71
CA VAL A 52 -9.32 2.24 -9.96
C VAL A 52 -8.30 1.18 -10.36
N ARG A 53 -8.12 0.93 -11.65
CA ARG A 53 -7.15 -0.06 -12.15
C ARG A 53 -5.71 0.26 -11.72
N GLN A 54 -5.30 1.52 -11.79
CA GLN A 54 -3.96 1.95 -11.35
C GLN A 54 -3.77 1.74 -9.84
N ARG A 55 -4.78 2.09 -9.04
CA ARG A 55 -4.77 1.87 -7.59
C ARG A 55 -4.76 0.38 -7.26
N GLU A 56 -5.55 -0.42 -7.95
CA GLU A 56 -5.58 -1.87 -7.76
C GLU A 56 -4.22 -2.50 -8.01
N LEU A 57 -3.55 -2.12 -9.09
CA LEU A 57 -2.20 -2.59 -9.40
C LEU A 57 -1.21 -2.23 -8.29
N LEU A 58 -1.15 -0.96 -7.88
CA LEU A 58 -0.18 -0.48 -6.90
C LEU A 58 -0.43 -1.08 -5.51
N VAL A 59 -1.68 -1.02 -5.03
CA VAL A 59 -2.03 -1.43 -3.67
C VAL A 59 -1.94 -2.95 -3.53
N THR A 60 -2.33 -3.72 -4.56
CA THR A 60 -2.15 -5.18 -4.58
C THR A 60 -0.66 -5.58 -4.53
N ARG A 61 0.21 -4.88 -5.28
CA ARG A 61 1.66 -5.11 -5.18
C ARG A 61 2.20 -4.78 -3.78
N GLY A 62 1.71 -3.71 -3.17
CA GLY A 62 2.01 -3.36 -1.78
C GLY A 62 1.63 -4.46 -0.79
N TRP A 63 0.42 -5.01 -0.93
CA TRP A 63 -0.06 -6.14 -0.12
C TRP A 63 0.84 -7.37 -0.24
N ARG A 64 1.13 -7.80 -1.48
CA ARG A 64 2.03 -8.94 -1.73
C ARG A 64 3.40 -8.73 -1.12
N ARG A 65 3.95 -7.51 -1.24
CA ARG A 65 5.22 -7.16 -0.59
C ARG A 65 5.15 -7.29 0.93
N LEU A 66 4.08 -6.81 1.57
CA LEU A 66 3.90 -6.98 3.03
C LEU A 66 3.83 -8.46 3.44
N ARG A 67 3.21 -9.31 2.62
CA ARG A 67 3.20 -10.76 2.85
C ARG A 67 4.57 -11.39 2.72
N GLU A 68 5.35 -11.02 1.69
CA GLU A 68 6.72 -11.48 1.52
C GLU A 68 7.63 -11.09 2.67
N LEU A 69 7.40 -9.92 3.29
CA LEU A 69 8.19 -9.40 4.41
C LEU A 69 7.82 -10.07 5.74
N ARG A 70 6.64 -10.67 5.84
CA ARG A 70 6.16 -11.31 7.07
C ARG A 70 7.12 -12.42 7.49
N GLY A 71 7.70 -12.29 8.68
CA GLY A 71 8.63 -13.28 9.23
C GLY A 71 10.07 -13.18 8.73
N LYS A 72 10.42 -12.12 7.99
CA LYS A 72 11.81 -11.86 7.57
C LYS A 72 12.48 -10.82 8.46
N GLU A 73 13.74 -11.05 8.79
CA GLU A 73 14.61 -10.06 9.45
C GLU A 73 15.29 -9.18 8.39
N LEU A 74 14.51 -8.31 7.77
CA LEU A 74 15.01 -7.30 6.84
C LEU A 74 14.97 -5.90 7.49
N SER A 75 15.85 -5.01 7.05
CA SER A 75 15.81 -3.61 7.47
C SER A 75 14.54 -2.92 6.97
N LEU A 76 14.00 -1.98 7.75
CA LEU A 76 12.84 -1.15 7.34
C LEU A 76 13.08 -0.43 6.01
N LEU A 77 14.34 -0.10 5.68
CA LEU A 77 14.73 0.53 4.41
C LEU A 77 14.57 -0.40 3.18
N GLU A 78 14.43 -1.71 3.41
CA GLU A 78 14.24 -2.73 2.38
C GLU A 78 12.77 -3.11 2.17
N TYR A 79 11.88 -2.60 3.02
CA TYR A 79 10.45 -2.89 2.95
C TYR A 79 9.76 -2.28 1.72
N PRO A 80 10.08 -1.05 1.28
CA PRO A 80 9.40 -0.44 0.14
C PRO A 80 9.62 -1.18 -1.17
N LEU A 81 8.69 -0.98 -2.12
CA LEU A 81 8.84 -1.46 -3.49
C LEU A 81 10.10 -0.88 -4.14
N PRO A 82 10.75 -1.58 -5.09
CA PRO A 82 12.00 -1.12 -5.72
C PRO A 82 11.91 0.30 -6.30
N GLU A 83 10.81 0.63 -6.97
CA GLU A 83 10.59 1.95 -7.54
C GLU A 83 10.41 3.05 -6.47
N VAL A 84 9.87 2.72 -5.30
CA VAL A 84 9.73 3.65 -4.17
C VAL A 84 11.11 3.94 -3.58
N ARG A 85 11.93 2.89 -3.39
CA ARG A 85 13.32 3.05 -2.93
C ARG A 85 14.13 3.92 -3.90
N ALA A 86 14.03 3.66 -5.20
CA ALA A 86 14.72 4.45 -6.21
C ALA A 86 14.32 5.93 -6.16
N ALA A 87 13.02 6.22 -6.05
CA ALA A 87 12.51 7.59 -5.96
C ALA A 87 12.98 8.32 -4.70
N TRP A 88 13.11 7.63 -3.56
CA TRP A 88 13.62 8.23 -2.32
C TRP A 88 15.13 8.47 -2.37
N CYS A 89 15.92 7.55 -2.93
CA CYS A 89 17.35 7.76 -3.12
C CYS A 89 17.64 8.98 -4.01
N GLN A 90 16.81 9.23 -5.04
CA GLN A 90 16.96 10.38 -5.92
C GLN A 90 16.61 11.73 -5.27
N ARG A 91 15.83 11.73 -4.19
CA ARG A 91 15.43 12.94 -3.46
C ARG A 91 16.40 13.34 -2.35
N ALA A 92 17.32 12.45 -1.98
CA ALA A 92 18.35 12.68 -0.97
C ALA A 92 19.67 13.21 -1.55
N LEU A 93 19.71 13.52 -2.85
CA LEU A 93 20.79 14.17 -3.60
C LEU A 93 20.33 15.55 -4.06
#